data_AF-A0A520QWH0-F1
#
_entry.id   AF-A0A520QWH0-F1
#
_cell.length_a   1.000
_cell.length_b   1.000
_cell.length_c   1.000
_cell.angle_alpha   90.00
_cell.angle_beta   90.00
_cell.angle_gamma   90.00
#
_symmetry.space_group_name_H-M   'P 1'
#
loop_
_entity.id
_entity.type
_entity.pdbx_description
1 polymer ?
#
loop_
_entity_poly.entity_id
_entity_poly.type
_entity_poly.pdbx_seq_one_letter_code
_entity_poly.pdbx_strand_id
1 'polypeptide(L)'
;MRTMSIALLLLLCQPCALSAQPPSVEDAMRALGDAHGATSRERALEQAAIRMLAAADADPRHPAVNICLANAAHAFAAVDRWETAEALWRRAVAEGLPQLAEGPPDDLVLMLETALADALVQLARRAALRGDWGEAAARYGSVCDAARFERSRAVGMDERILAALDGAAEAFERRGDLVRAAHYLSRAADHPLGRAHATERRAHAAALLRRVSPD
;
A
#
# COMPACT_ATOMS: atom_id res chain seq x y z
N MET A 1 39.19 14.82 15.69
CA MET A 1 38.96 15.94 14.76
C MET A 1 38.20 15.36 13.56
N ARG A 2 36.87 15.38 13.58
CA ARG A 2 36.00 16.46 13.05
C ARG A 2 36.21 16.72 11.55
N THR A 3 35.65 15.83 10.73
CA THR A 3 35.02 16.15 9.44
C THR A 3 33.73 15.34 9.33
N MET A 4 32.80 15.60 10.25
CA MET A 4 31.39 15.44 9.92
C MET A 4 31.00 16.60 9.00
N SER A 5 29.95 16.38 8.22
CA SER A 5 29.05 17.43 7.76
C SER A 5 29.61 18.36 6.68
N ILE A 6 28.97 18.30 5.51
CA ILE A 6 28.34 19.45 4.83
C ILE A 6 27.92 18.96 3.44
N ALA A 7 28.72 18.15 2.72
CA ALA A 7 28.34 17.67 1.38
C ALA A 7 27.07 16.77 1.36
N LEU A 8 26.93 15.84 2.32
CA LEU A 8 25.75 14.94 2.39
C LEU A 8 24.53 15.60 3.02
N LEU A 9 24.75 16.62 3.87
CA LEU A 9 23.69 17.48 4.38
C LEU A 9 23.26 18.50 3.31
N LEU A 10 24.15 18.95 2.42
CA LEU A 10 23.85 19.80 1.27
C LEU A 10 23.07 19.05 0.18
N LEU A 11 23.31 17.74 -0.01
CA LEU A 11 22.47 16.92 -0.90
C LEU A 11 21.03 16.76 -0.37
N LEU A 12 20.85 16.88 0.95
CA LEU A 12 19.55 16.87 1.64
C LEU A 12 19.03 18.29 2.00
N CYS A 13 19.78 19.36 1.65
CA CYS A 13 19.51 20.76 2.03
C CYS A 13 19.56 21.72 0.84
N GLN A 14 19.65 21.21 -0.40
CA GLN A 14 19.19 22.02 -1.52
C GLN A 14 17.68 22.25 -1.31
N PRO A 15 17.17 23.49 -1.45
CA PRO A 15 15.74 23.65 -1.69
C PRO A 15 15.43 22.73 -2.85
N CYS A 16 14.36 21.95 -2.76
CA CYS A 16 13.89 21.11 -3.85
C CYS A 16 13.75 22.01 -5.08
N ALA A 17 14.83 22.15 -5.85
CA ALA A 17 14.79 22.60 -7.20
C ALA A 17 14.15 21.41 -7.88
N LEU A 18 12.85 21.54 -8.00
CA LEU A 18 11.87 20.74 -8.69
C LEU A 18 12.21 20.49 -10.18
N SER A 19 13.49 20.48 -10.51
CA SER A 19 14.15 20.22 -11.79
C SER A 19 15.12 19.04 -11.74
N ALA A 20 15.50 18.53 -10.55
CA ALA A 20 16.27 17.30 -10.41
C ALA A 20 15.38 16.22 -9.79
N GLN A 21 15.34 15.02 -10.39
CA GLN A 21 14.56 13.91 -9.86
C GLN A 21 14.82 13.76 -8.35
N PRO A 22 13.78 13.74 -7.50
CA PRO A 22 13.97 13.57 -6.07
C PRO A 22 14.68 12.21 -5.85
N PRO A 23 15.71 12.14 -4.98
CA PRO A 23 16.43 10.90 -4.73
C PRO A 23 15.44 9.82 -4.30
N SER A 24 15.57 8.62 -4.87
CA SER A 24 14.67 7.52 -4.56
C SER A 24 14.84 7.09 -3.10
N VAL A 25 13.80 6.50 -2.51
CA VAL A 25 13.89 5.92 -1.16
C VAL A 25 14.94 4.80 -1.12
N GLU A 26 15.15 4.08 -2.22
CA GLU A 26 16.24 3.11 -2.34
C GLU A 26 17.61 3.74 -2.30
N ASP A 27 17.83 4.89 -2.94
CA ASP A 27 19.11 5.60 -2.88
C ASP A 27 19.37 6.15 -1.48
N ALA A 28 18.32 6.66 -0.82
CA ALA A 28 18.39 7.06 0.57
C ALA A 28 18.68 5.84 1.48
N MET A 29 18.01 4.72 1.27
CA MET A 29 18.20 3.49 2.05
C MET A 29 19.57 2.84 1.83
N ARG A 30 20.09 2.85 0.61
CA ARG A 30 21.41 2.32 0.25
C ARG A 30 22.51 3.17 0.88
N ALA A 31 22.40 4.50 0.75
CA ALA A 31 23.33 5.43 1.37
C ALA A 31 23.33 5.38 2.92
N LEU A 32 22.19 5.03 3.53
CA LEU A 32 22.05 4.90 4.99
C LEU A 32 22.44 3.50 5.51
N GLY A 33 22.26 2.46 4.70
CA GLY A 33 22.55 1.07 5.07
C GLY A 33 24.05 0.77 5.25
N ASP A 34 24.91 1.47 4.53
CA ASP A 34 26.35 1.21 4.54
C ASP A 34 27.09 1.88 5.71
N ALA A 35 26.43 2.76 6.48
CA ALA A 35 27.09 3.58 7.50
C ALA A 35 26.49 3.51 8.91
N HIS A 36 25.23 3.08 9.10
CA HIS A 36 24.45 3.37 10.31
C HIS A 36 23.64 2.15 10.84
N GLY A 37 23.57 1.96 12.16
CA GLY A 37 22.74 0.92 12.80
C GLY A 37 21.23 1.12 12.66
N ALA A 38 20.43 0.12 13.05
CA ALA A 38 18.96 0.10 12.82
C ALA A 38 18.24 1.39 13.30
N THR A 39 18.53 1.85 14.53
CA THR A 39 17.89 3.04 15.13
C THR A 39 18.31 4.37 14.48
N SER A 40 19.48 4.43 13.83
CA SER A 40 19.90 5.62 13.08
C SER A 40 19.35 5.61 11.65
N ARG A 41 19.09 4.42 11.08
CA ARG A 41 18.42 4.27 9.78
C ARG A 41 16.95 4.68 9.84
N GLU A 42 16.20 4.24 10.85
CA GLU A 42 14.78 4.61 11.05
C GLU A 42 14.61 6.14 11.15
N ARG A 43 15.40 6.78 12.01
CA ARG A 43 15.38 8.25 12.16
C ARG A 43 15.70 8.98 10.87
N ALA A 44 16.63 8.47 10.07
CA ALA A 44 16.98 9.09 8.80
C ALA A 44 15.88 8.93 7.75
N LEU A 45 15.18 7.79 7.72
CA LEU A 45 14.01 7.58 6.86
C LEU A 45 12.86 8.50 7.23
N GLU A 46 12.54 8.62 8.52
CA GLU A 46 11.50 9.54 8.99
C GLU A 46 11.84 11.00 8.65
N GLN A 47 13.09 11.41 8.86
CA GLN A 47 13.53 12.77 8.49
C GLN A 47 13.44 13.03 6.99
N ALA A 48 13.81 12.06 6.15
CA ALA A 48 13.66 12.18 4.70
C ALA A 48 12.19 12.32 4.30
N ALA A 49 11.31 11.49 4.87
CA ALA A 49 9.87 11.55 4.63
C ALA A 49 9.28 12.91 4.99
N ILE A 50 9.62 13.45 6.17
CA ILE A 50 9.14 14.77 6.63
C ILE A 50 9.58 15.88 5.65
N ARG A 51 10.80 15.83 5.13
CA ARG A 51 11.27 16.81 4.13
C ARG A 51 10.53 16.71 2.81
N MET A 52 10.25 15.49 2.34
CA MET A 52 9.46 15.25 1.12
C MET A 52 8.03 15.78 1.27
N LEU A 53 7.42 15.59 2.45
CA LEU A 53 6.11 16.15 2.76
C LEU A 53 6.13 17.67 2.77
N ALA A 54 7.12 18.28 3.43
CA ALA A 54 7.27 19.73 3.44
C ALA A 54 7.45 20.32 2.02
N ALA A 55 8.19 19.62 1.15
CA ALA A 55 8.34 20.01 -0.25
C ALA A 55 7.02 19.88 -1.04
N ALA A 56 6.27 18.79 -0.82
CA ALA A 56 4.98 18.57 -1.45
C ALA A 56 3.92 19.61 -1.02
N ASP A 57 3.92 19.99 0.25
CA ASP A 57 2.97 20.98 0.78
C ASP A 57 3.33 22.42 0.40
N ALA A 58 4.62 22.70 0.11
CA ALA A 58 5.08 24.03 -0.30
C ALA A 58 4.64 24.43 -1.72
N ASP A 59 4.58 23.46 -2.65
CA ASP A 59 4.03 23.66 -3.99
C ASP A 59 3.17 22.45 -4.41
N PRO A 60 1.88 22.41 -3.98
CA PRO A 60 0.99 21.28 -4.23
C PRO A 60 0.76 20.96 -5.71
N ARG A 61 0.95 21.94 -6.60
CA ARG A 61 0.73 21.80 -8.05
C ARG A 61 1.96 21.30 -8.79
N HIS A 62 3.08 21.13 -8.08
CA HIS A 62 4.28 20.69 -8.75
C HIS A 62 4.13 19.25 -9.28
N PRO A 63 4.52 18.95 -10.54
CA PRO A 63 4.44 17.59 -11.09
C PRO A 63 5.10 16.48 -10.23
N ALA A 64 6.13 16.84 -9.47
CA ALA A 64 6.87 15.93 -8.59
C ALA A 64 6.16 15.62 -7.24
N VAL A 65 5.07 16.31 -6.89
CA VAL A 65 4.35 16.08 -5.61
C VAL A 65 3.97 14.61 -5.43
N ASN A 66 3.52 13.94 -6.48
CA ASN A 66 3.19 12.51 -6.45
C ASN A 66 4.36 11.63 -6.02
N ILE A 67 5.54 11.92 -6.57
CA ILE A 67 6.76 11.16 -6.31
C ILE A 67 7.21 11.43 -4.87
N CYS A 68 7.13 12.68 -4.40
CA CYS A 68 7.43 13.03 -3.02
C CYS A 68 6.50 12.32 -2.02
N LEU A 69 5.19 12.31 -2.28
CA LEU A 69 4.20 11.62 -1.44
C LEU A 69 4.42 10.10 -1.44
N ALA A 70 4.67 9.50 -2.61
CA ALA A 70 4.96 8.07 -2.74
C ALA A 70 6.22 7.68 -1.98
N ASN A 71 7.29 8.45 -2.13
CA ASN A 71 8.56 8.21 -1.46
C ASN A 71 8.45 8.41 0.05
N ALA A 72 7.75 9.44 0.51
CA ALA A 72 7.47 9.62 1.92
C ALA A 72 6.68 8.42 2.50
N ALA A 73 5.66 7.94 1.77
CA ALA A 73 4.89 6.76 2.17
C ALA A 73 5.74 5.50 2.25
N HIS A 74 6.60 5.23 1.27
CA HIS A 74 7.54 4.11 1.30
C HIS A 74 8.51 4.19 2.49
N ALA A 75 9.03 5.38 2.79
CA ALA A 75 9.89 5.58 3.95
C ALA A 75 9.14 5.30 5.27
N PHE A 76 7.88 5.70 5.39
CA PHE A 76 7.05 5.37 6.56
C PHE A 76 6.72 3.87 6.65
N ALA A 77 6.41 3.21 5.54
CA ALA A 77 6.20 1.77 5.50
C ALA A 77 7.46 0.99 5.93
N ALA A 78 8.65 1.46 5.53
CA ALA A 78 9.92 0.86 5.91
C ALA A 78 10.23 0.94 7.41
N VAL A 79 9.65 1.91 8.12
CA VAL A 79 9.73 2.04 9.60
C VAL A 79 8.45 1.54 10.29
N ASP A 80 7.68 0.70 9.60
CA ASP A 80 6.48 0.03 10.10
C ASP A 80 5.28 0.94 10.43
N ARG A 81 5.26 2.16 9.88
CA ARG A 81 4.17 3.15 10.00
C ARG A 81 3.19 3.03 8.82
N TRP A 82 2.57 1.87 8.71
CA TRP A 82 1.72 1.52 7.55
C TRP A 82 0.47 2.38 7.42
N GLU A 83 -0.11 2.84 8.53
CA GLU A 83 -1.30 3.71 8.53
C GLU A 83 -0.98 5.08 7.92
N THR A 84 0.18 5.64 8.27
CA THR A 84 0.68 6.88 7.67
C THR A 84 0.98 6.68 6.19
N ALA A 85 1.61 5.55 5.84
CA ALA A 85 1.92 5.23 4.45
C ALA A 85 0.65 5.08 3.59
N GLU A 86 -0.36 4.36 4.07
CA GLU A 86 -1.66 4.19 3.43
C GLU A 86 -2.32 5.55 3.15
N ALA A 87 -2.34 6.45 4.13
CA ALA A 87 -2.90 7.80 3.98
C ALA A 87 -2.18 8.60 2.89
N LEU A 88 -0.84 8.53 2.85
CA LEU A 88 -0.03 9.24 1.86
C LEU A 88 -0.19 8.66 0.45
N TRP A 89 -0.25 7.34 0.28
CA TRP A 89 -0.54 6.74 -1.02
C TRP A 89 -1.95 7.07 -1.51
N ARG A 90 -2.96 7.06 -0.62
CA ARG A 90 -4.30 7.55 -0.98
C ARG A 90 -4.28 9.00 -1.43
N ARG A 91 -3.55 9.86 -0.72
CA ARG A 91 -3.40 11.27 -1.09
C ARG A 91 -2.73 11.42 -2.46
N ALA A 92 -1.65 10.68 -2.72
CA ALA A 92 -0.98 10.68 -4.03
C ALA A 92 -1.94 10.27 -5.16
N VAL A 93 -2.73 9.21 -4.94
CA VAL A 93 -3.72 8.73 -5.92
C VAL A 93 -4.86 9.73 -6.14
N ALA A 94 -5.43 10.28 -5.08
CA ALA A 94 -6.64 11.11 -5.15
C ALA A 94 -6.35 12.55 -5.55
N GLU A 95 -5.31 13.15 -4.99
CA GLU A 95 -5.00 14.56 -5.18
C GLU A 95 -3.95 14.75 -6.27
N GLY A 96 -2.92 13.92 -6.30
CA GLY A 96 -1.74 14.23 -7.10
C GLY A 96 -1.83 13.72 -8.55
N LEU A 97 -2.42 12.56 -8.82
CA LEU A 97 -2.58 12.08 -10.21
C LEU A 97 -3.39 13.03 -11.10
N PRO A 98 -4.53 13.61 -10.65
CA PRO A 98 -5.32 14.53 -11.48
C PRO A 98 -4.65 15.88 -11.77
N GLN A 99 -3.60 16.26 -11.02
CA GLN A 99 -2.95 17.56 -11.17
C GLN A 99 -1.88 17.59 -12.26
N LEU A 100 -1.54 16.45 -12.85
CA LEU A 100 -0.55 16.35 -13.92
C LEU A 100 -1.14 16.81 -15.25
N ALA A 101 -0.59 17.88 -15.81
CA ALA A 101 -1.10 18.55 -17.02
C ALA A 101 -1.16 17.64 -18.25
N GLU A 102 -0.21 16.72 -18.39
CA GLU A 102 -0.13 15.74 -19.48
C GLU A 102 -0.80 14.40 -19.11
N GLY A 103 -1.45 14.33 -17.94
CA GLY A 103 -1.89 13.09 -17.31
C GLY A 103 -0.74 12.36 -16.58
N PRO A 104 -1.07 11.42 -15.68
CA PRO A 104 -0.05 10.65 -15.00
C PRO A 104 0.62 9.61 -15.92
N PRO A 105 1.95 9.45 -15.84
CA PRO A 105 2.61 8.31 -16.48
C PRO A 105 2.04 6.99 -15.97
N ASP A 106 1.79 6.03 -16.86
CA ASP A 106 1.22 4.72 -16.51
C ASP A 106 2.02 4.04 -15.39
N ASP A 107 3.35 4.07 -15.46
CA ASP A 107 4.25 3.46 -14.46
C ASP A 107 4.04 4.06 -13.06
N LEU A 108 3.80 5.37 -12.96
CA LEU A 108 3.54 6.04 -11.68
C LEU A 108 2.19 5.59 -11.11
N VAL A 109 1.16 5.46 -11.97
CA VAL A 109 -0.14 4.95 -11.56
C VAL A 109 0.05 3.55 -10.99
N LEU A 110 0.60 2.61 -11.78
CA LEU A 110 0.77 1.20 -11.41
C LEU A 110 1.57 1.03 -10.11
N MET A 111 2.63 1.81 -9.92
CA MET A 111 3.42 1.82 -8.68
C MET A 111 2.56 2.21 -7.47
N LEU A 112 1.80 3.30 -7.56
CA LEU A 112 0.94 3.78 -6.48
C LEU A 112 -0.19 2.80 -6.16
N GLU A 113 -0.80 2.16 -7.16
CA GLU A 113 -1.85 1.16 -6.92
C GLU A 113 -1.28 -0.06 -6.20
N THR A 114 -0.10 -0.51 -6.63
CA THR A 114 0.60 -1.65 -6.01
C THR A 114 0.93 -1.35 -4.56
N ALA A 115 1.52 -0.19 -4.29
CA ALA A 115 1.92 0.20 -2.96
C ALA A 115 0.72 0.38 -2.01
N LEU A 116 -0.36 0.98 -2.52
CA LEU A 116 -1.60 1.12 -1.75
C LEU A 116 -2.25 -0.25 -1.46
N ALA A 117 -2.28 -1.16 -2.43
CA ALA A 117 -2.81 -2.51 -2.22
C ALA A 117 -1.98 -3.27 -1.17
N ASP A 118 -0.65 -3.17 -1.23
CA ASP A 118 0.24 -3.77 -0.22
C ASP A 118 -0.02 -3.21 1.18
N ALA A 119 -0.17 -1.88 1.29
CA ALA A 119 -0.51 -1.23 2.56
C ALA A 119 -1.80 -1.78 3.17
N LEU A 120 -2.85 -1.86 2.35
CA LEU A 120 -4.17 -2.33 2.76
C LEU A 120 -4.13 -3.77 3.23
N VAL A 121 -3.46 -4.66 2.48
CA VAL A 121 -3.29 -6.07 2.86
C VAL A 121 -2.50 -6.20 4.16
N GLN A 122 -1.40 -5.45 4.31
CA GLN A 122 -0.58 -5.51 5.52
C GLN A 122 -1.34 -5.03 6.76
N LEU A 123 -2.08 -3.93 6.65
CA LEU A 123 -2.92 -3.43 7.73
C LEU A 123 -4.11 -4.34 8.03
N ALA A 124 -4.70 -4.98 7.02
CA ALA A 124 -5.76 -5.97 7.21
C ALA A 124 -5.25 -7.18 8.01
N ARG A 125 -4.06 -7.71 7.67
CA ARG A 125 -3.41 -8.80 8.43
C ARG A 125 -3.14 -8.41 9.87
N ARG A 126 -2.65 -7.19 10.11
CA ARG A 126 -2.42 -6.67 11.48
C ARG A 126 -3.71 -6.55 12.28
N ALA A 127 -4.78 -6.06 11.66
CA ALA A 127 -6.09 -6.00 12.30
C ALA A 127 -6.60 -7.41 12.64
N ALA A 128 -6.46 -8.38 11.73
CA ALA A 128 -6.80 -9.78 11.97
C ALA A 128 -6.00 -10.40 13.13
N LEU A 129 -4.69 -10.12 13.22
CA LEU A 129 -3.85 -10.56 14.36
C LEU A 129 -4.31 -9.98 15.70
N ARG A 130 -4.85 -8.75 15.70
CA ARG A 130 -5.46 -8.14 16.89
C ARG A 130 -6.88 -8.66 17.18
N GLY A 131 -7.43 -9.51 16.32
CA GLY A 131 -8.81 -9.98 16.39
C GLY A 131 -9.85 -8.94 15.94
N ASP A 132 -9.42 -7.82 15.35
CA ASP A 132 -10.31 -6.82 14.77
C ASP A 132 -10.72 -7.26 13.35
N TRP A 133 -11.62 -8.23 13.30
CA TRP A 133 -12.12 -8.81 12.06
C TRP A 133 -12.97 -7.83 11.24
N GLY A 134 -13.55 -6.81 11.88
CA GLY A 134 -14.31 -5.77 11.20
C GLY A 134 -13.41 -4.86 10.38
N GLU A 135 -12.33 -4.37 11.00
CA GLU A 135 -11.33 -3.56 10.34
C GLU A 135 -10.56 -4.37 9.26
N ALA A 136 -10.23 -5.63 9.54
CA ALA A 136 -9.60 -6.52 8.57
C ALA A 136 -10.48 -6.70 7.31
N ALA A 137 -11.77 -7.01 7.50
CA ALA A 137 -12.71 -7.19 6.40
C ALA A 137 -12.87 -5.93 5.55
N ALA A 138 -12.92 -4.75 6.18
CA ALA A 138 -13.02 -3.48 5.47
C ALA A 138 -11.79 -3.19 4.60
N ARG A 139 -10.58 -3.47 5.11
CA ARG A 139 -9.34 -3.25 4.35
C ARG A 139 -9.15 -4.26 3.23
N TYR A 140 -9.42 -5.55 3.46
CA TYR A 140 -9.40 -6.53 2.38
C TYR A 140 -10.44 -6.22 1.29
N GLY A 141 -11.66 -5.85 1.69
CA GLY A 141 -12.71 -5.40 0.77
C GLY A 141 -12.28 -4.20 -0.07
N SER A 142 -11.53 -3.25 0.51
CA SER A 142 -10.99 -2.11 -0.25
C SER A 142 -10.07 -2.53 -1.40
N VAL A 143 -9.36 -3.66 -1.28
CA VAL A 143 -8.47 -4.18 -2.33
C VAL A 143 -9.26 -4.93 -3.40
N CYS A 144 -10.19 -5.80 -3.01
CA CYS A 144 -10.88 -6.68 -3.96
C CYS A 144 -12.18 -6.12 -4.54
N ASP A 145 -12.77 -5.06 -3.97
CA ASP A 145 -14.03 -4.47 -4.43
C ASP A 145 -13.84 -3.14 -5.16
N ALA A 146 -12.68 -2.49 -5.02
CA ALA A 146 -12.45 -1.22 -5.70
C ALA A 146 -12.10 -1.44 -7.18
N ALA A 147 -12.90 -0.86 -8.06
CA ALA A 147 -12.73 -0.90 -9.52
C ALA A 147 -11.35 -0.40 -10.00
N ARG A 148 -10.60 0.31 -9.15
CA ARG A 148 -9.24 0.74 -9.46
C ARG A 148 -8.27 -0.44 -9.52
N PHE A 149 -8.34 -1.37 -8.58
CA PHE A 149 -7.43 -2.51 -8.52
C PHE A 149 -7.79 -3.56 -9.56
N GLU A 150 -9.08 -3.80 -9.78
CA GLU A 150 -9.57 -4.72 -10.82
C GLU A 150 -9.12 -4.31 -12.23
N ARG A 151 -9.03 -3.01 -12.51
CA ARG A 151 -8.58 -2.49 -13.81
C ARG A 151 -7.06 -2.32 -13.90
N SER A 152 -6.35 -2.45 -12.77
CA SER A 152 -4.92 -2.24 -12.71
C SER A 152 -4.19 -3.28 -13.55
N ARG A 153 -3.19 -2.84 -14.30
CA ARG A 153 -2.30 -3.74 -15.05
C ARG A 153 -0.96 -3.96 -14.33
N ALA A 154 -0.90 -3.62 -13.04
CA ALA A 154 0.32 -3.76 -12.28
C ALA A 154 0.68 -5.24 -12.12
N VAL A 155 1.98 -5.54 -12.27
CA VAL A 155 2.49 -6.90 -12.08
C VAL A 155 2.23 -7.35 -10.65
N GLY A 156 1.63 -8.52 -10.48
CA GLY A 156 1.33 -9.05 -9.16
C GLY A 156 0.01 -8.55 -8.56
N MET A 157 -0.81 -7.79 -9.28
CA MET A 157 -2.08 -7.27 -8.72
C MET A 157 -3.12 -8.37 -8.56
N ASP A 158 -3.21 -9.30 -9.51
CA ASP A 158 -4.11 -10.47 -9.44
C ASP A 158 -3.81 -11.32 -8.19
N GLU A 159 -2.53 -11.51 -7.85
CA GLU A 159 -2.09 -12.21 -6.64
C GLU A 159 -2.54 -11.48 -5.37
N ARG A 160 -2.45 -10.14 -5.36
CA ARG A 160 -2.90 -9.30 -4.24
C ARG A 160 -4.41 -9.35 -4.08
N ILE A 161 -5.16 -9.27 -5.18
CA ILE A 161 -6.62 -9.38 -5.18
C ILE A 161 -7.03 -10.75 -4.66
N LEU A 162 -6.42 -11.84 -5.16
CA LEU A 162 -6.73 -13.19 -4.68
C LEU A 162 -6.44 -13.34 -3.18
N ALA A 163 -5.28 -12.87 -2.70
CA ALA A 163 -4.94 -12.90 -1.28
C ALA A 163 -5.93 -12.07 -0.44
N ALA A 164 -6.40 -10.93 -0.96
CA ALA A 164 -7.40 -10.11 -0.29
C ALA A 164 -8.80 -10.76 -0.30
N LEU A 165 -9.17 -11.49 -1.35
CA LEU A 165 -10.43 -12.25 -1.39
C LEU A 165 -10.42 -13.36 -0.34
N ASP A 166 -9.34 -14.14 -0.26
CA ASP A 166 -9.19 -15.20 0.75
C ASP A 166 -9.17 -14.60 2.17
N GLY A 167 -8.46 -13.49 2.38
CA GLY A 167 -8.42 -12.77 3.66
C GLY A 167 -9.76 -12.15 4.06
N ALA A 168 -10.52 -11.59 3.12
CA ALA A 168 -11.87 -11.07 3.36
C ALA A 168 -12.83 -12.19 3.77
N ALA A 169 -12.78 -13.33 3.08
CA ALA A 169 -13.59 -14.49 3.41
C ALA A 169 -13.35 -14.95 4.87
N GLU A 170 -12.08 -15.11 5.26
CA GLU A 170 -11.72 -15.46 6.63
C GLU A 170 -12.23 -14.41 7.62
N ALA A 171 -12.00 -13.13 7.36
CA ALA A 171 -12.41 -12.06 8.27
C ALA A 171 -13.94 -12.02 8.48
N PHE A 172 -14.73 -12.19 7.40
CA PHE A 172 -16.19 -12.24 7.51
C PHE A 172 -16.67 -13.50 8.23
N GLU A 173 -16.02 -14.65 8.02
CA GLU A 173 -16.38 -15.89 8.73
C GLU A 173 -16.12 -15.75 10.24
N ARG A 174 -14.96 -15.21 10.63
CA ARG A 174 -14.60 -14.96 12.04
C ARG A 174 -15.52 -13.95 12.71
N ARG A 175 -16.10 -13.03 11.93
CA ARG A 175 -17.14 -12.09 12.37
C ARG A 175 -18.54 -12.73 12.47
N GLY A 176 -18.74 -13.92 11.92
CA GLY A 176 -20.03 -14.61 11.84
C GLY A 176 -20.90 -14.21 10.64
N ASP A 177 -20.39 -13.39 9.73
CA ASP A 177 -21.09 -12.98 8.51
C ASP A 177 -20.86 -14.00 7.40
N LEU A 178 -21.51 -15.16 7.56
CA LEU A 178 -21.27 -16.33 6.72
C LEU A 178 -21.68 -16.13 5.26
N VAL A 179 -22.68 -15.26 5.00
CA VAL A 179 -23.13 -14.93 3.65
C VAL A 179 -22.04 -14.17 2.89
N ARG A 180 -21.44 -13.15 3.52
CA ARG A 180 -20.32 -12.43 2.90
C ARG A 180 -19.09 -13.30 2.77
N ALA A 181 -18.78 -14.12 3.77
CA ALA A 181 -17.66 -15.07 3.68
C ALA A 181 -17.81 -16.00 2.46
N ALA A 182 -19.00 -16.58 2.27
CA ALA A 182 -19.30 -17.41 1.10
C ALA A 182 -19.16 -16.62 -0.22
N HIS A 183 -19.64 -15.38 -0.27
CA HIS A 183 -19.50 -14.51 -1.44
C HIS A 183 -18.03 -14.31 -1.85
N TYR A 184 -17.15 -13.98 -0.89
CA TYR A 184 -15.73 -13.79 -1.20
C TYR A 184 -15.02 -15.10 -1.59
N LEU A 185 -15.36 -16.23 -0.99
CA LEU A 185 -14.85 -17.55 -1.40
C LEU A 185 -15.25 -17.91 -2.84
N SER A 186 -16.50 -17.64 -3.23
CA SER A 186 -16.96 -17.84 -4.61
C SER A 186 -16.18 -16.97 -5.60
N ARG A 187 -15.98 -15.68 -5.28
CA ARG A 187 -15.15 -14.80 -6.11
C ARG A 187 -13.70 -15.27 -6.21
N ALA A 188 -13.11 -15.72 -5.10
CA ALA A 188 -11.76 -16.30 -5.12
C ALA A 188 -11.69 -17.58 -5.96
N ALA A 189 -12.77 -18.39 -6.01
CA ALA A 189 -12.85 -19.58 -6.86
C ALA A 189 -12.95 -19.24 -8.36
N ASP A 190 -13.61 -18.14 -8.71
CA ASP A 190 -13.80 -17.70 -10.10
C ASP A 190 -12.58 -16.92 -10.64
N HIS A 191 -11.79 -16.33 -9.74
CA HIS A 191 -10.56 -15.60 -10.06
C HIS A 191 -9.55 -16.48 -10.83
N PRO A 192 -8.86 -15.96 -11.88
CA PRO A 192 -7.96 -16.76 -12.73
C PRO A 192 -6.91 -17.57 -11.95
N LEU A 193 -6.24 -16.93 -10.99
CA LEU A 193 -5.23 -17.58 -10.15
C LEU A 193 -5.83 -18.50 -9.07
N GLY A 194 -7.12 -18.35 -8.78
CA GLY A 194 -7.82 -19.13 -7.76
C GLY A 194 -8.39 -20.45 -8.27
N ARG A 195 -8.45 -20.66 -9.60
CA ARG A 195 -9.11 -21.82 -10.21
C ARG A 195 -8.57 -23.18 -9.74
N ALA A 196 -7.28 -23.25 -9.40
CA ALA A 196 -6.65 -24.47 -8.88
C ALA A 196 -7.33 -25.02 -7.61
N HIS A 197 -7.84 -24.13 -6.74
CA HIS A 197 -8.51 -24.50 -5.48
C HIS A 197 -10.02 -24.17 -5.53
N ALA A 198 -10.60 -24.00 -6.72
CA ALA A 198 -11.97 -23.54 -6.86
C ALA A 198 -13.01 -24.52 -6.29
N THR A 199 -12.76 -25.83 -6.42
CA THR A 199 -13.65 -26.86 -5.86
C THR A 199 -13.74 -26.76 -4.35
N GLU A 200 -12.60 -26.63 -3.67
CA GLU A 200 -12.52 -26.49 -2.21
C GLU A 200 -13.20 -25.20 -1.74
N ARG A 201 -12.89 -24.08 -2.40
CA ARG A 201 -13.51 -22.78 -2.05
C ARG A 201 -15.03 -22.79 -2.25
N ARG A 202 -15.54 -23.36 -3.34
CA ARG A 202 -17.00 -23.49 -3.57
C ARG A 202 -17.67 -24.43 -2.59
N ALA A 203 -17.02 -25.55 -2.25
CA ALA A 203 -17.52 -26.47 -1.24
C ALA A 203 -17.60 -25.79 0.14
N HIS A 204 -16.58 -25.01 0.49
CA HIS A 204 -16.55 -24.23 1.72
C HIS A 204 -17.67 -23.17 1.72
N ALA A 205 -17.80 -22.37 0.65
CA ALA A 205 -18.88 -21.39 0.52
C ALA A 205 -20.27 -22.03 0.69
N ALA A 206 -20.52 -23.19 0.05
CA ALA A 206 -21.78 -23.91 0.18
C ALA A 206 -22.02 -24.41 1.62
N ALA A 207 -20.98 -24.84 2.33
CA ALA A 207 -21.07 -25.24 3.73
C ALA A 207 -21.42 -24.05 4.65
N LEU A 208 -20.86 -22.88 4.40
CA LEU A 208 -21.20 -21.65 5.12
C LEU A 208 -22.67 -21.26 4.92
N LEU A 209 -23.18 -21.33 3.69
CA LEU A 209 -24.58 -20.99 3.40
C LEU A 209 -25.58 -21.95 4.04
N ARG A 210 -25.28 -23.26 4.07
CA ARG A 210 -26.12 -24.25 4.79
C ARG A 210 -26.22 -23.98 6.30
N ARG A 211 -25.20 -23.36 6.91
CA ARG A 211 -25.24 -22.97 8.33
C ARG A 211 -26.17 -21.79 8.60
N VAL A 212 -26.42 -20.95 7.59
CA VAL A 212 -27.33 -19.79 7.71
C VAL A 212 -28.79 -20.22 7.60
N SER A 213 -29.09 -21.16 6.71
CA SER A 213 -30.42 -21.76 6.54
C SER A 213 -30.34 -23.28 6.70
N PRO A 214 -30.36 -23.81 7.94
CA PRO A 214 -30.51 -25.23 8.15
C PRO A 214 -31.91 -25.65 7.68
N ASP A 215 -31.98 -26.68 6.83
CA ASP A 215 -33.22 -27.34 6.40
C ASP A 215 -34.08 -27.80 7.59
#